data_AF-A0A7R8Z7L2-F1
#
_entry.id   AF-A0A7R8Z7L2-F1
#
_cell.length_a   1.000
_cell.length_b   1.000
_cell.length_c   1.000
_cell.angle_alpha   90.00
_cell.angle_beta   90.00
_cell.angle_gamma   90.00
#
_symmetry.space_group_name_H-M   'P 1'
#
loop_
_entity.id
_entity.type
_entity.pdbx_description
1 polymer ?
#
loop_
_entity_poly.entity_id
_entity_poly.type
_entity_poly.pdbx_seq_one_letter_code
_entity_poly.pdbx_strand_id
1 'polypeptide(L)'
;MTELWDQLSCFRPFFLYVAFHDPHRCGHTNPEYGEFCEKFGNGEPGMGIIPDWHPIYYQAAQVQLPYFVQDTIAARNDVAAQYTTVSRLDQGMAEPMFISSPEHVERRNQVTYSMTSLLDLVPTVLDWFNISSSETSLLTGKSLLPLLISEPAMDTRAVFASHNHHEVTMYYPMRAVRTKRYKLIHNLNYKMPFPIDQDFYISPSFQARTQLSY
;
A
#
# COMPACT_ATOMS: atom_id res chain seq x y z
N MET A 1 11.19 6.78 23.25
CA MET A 1 11.68 6.69 21.85
C MET A 1 13.07 7.28 21.70
N THR A 2 13.39 8.40 22.36
CA THR A 2 14.74 9.02 22.43
C THR A 2 15.85 8.05 22.87
N GLU A 3 15.61 7.20 23.87
CA GLU A 3 16.62 6.24 24.36
C GLU A 3 16.99 5.13 23.35
N LEU A 4 16.11 4.80 22.39
CA LEU A 4 16.41 3.80 21.35
C LEU A 4 17.36 4.36 20.29
N TRP A 5 17.30 5.67 20.03
CA TRP A 5 18.15 6.37 19.07
C TRP A 5 19.55 6.62 19.62
N ASP A 6 19.66 6.90 20.92
CA ASP A 6 20.96 7.09 21.60
C ASP A 6 21.80 5.81 21.67
N GLN A 7 21.18 4.62 21.62
CA GLN A 7 21.90 3.34 21.56
C GLN A 7 22.36 2.96 20.14
N LEU A 8 21.75 3.53 19.10
CA LEU A 8 22.14 3.31 17.69
C LEU A 8 23.22 4.29 17.21
N SER A 9 23.52 5.33 17.99
CA SER A 9 24.58 6.28 17.66
C SER A 9 25.97 5.77 18.06
N CYS A 10 26.59 4.93 17.22
CA CYS A 10 28.04 4.97 17.04
C CYS A 10 28.51 4.29 15.73
N PHE A 11 28.83 5.13 14.74
CA PHE A 11 29.66 4.88 13.54
C PHE A 11 29.20 3.92 12.43
N ARG A 12 28.05 3.25 12.50
CA ARG A 12 27.57 2.42 11.38
C ARG A 12 26.34 3.03 10.70
N PRO A 13 26.27 3.03 9.36
CA PRO A 13 25.03 3.31 8.64
C PRO A 13 23.93 2.35 9.11
N PHE A 14 22.70 2.84 9.20
CA PHE A 14 21.54 2.04 9.57
C PHE A 14 20.51 2.01 8.44
N PHE A 15 19.71 0.95 8.40
CA PHE A 15 18.51 0.84 7.58
C PHE A 15 17.34 0.52 8.50
N LEU A 16 16.35 1.40 8.56
CA LEU A 16 15.14 1.23 9.38
C LEU A 16 13.95 0.97 8.46
N TYR A 17 13.27 -0.15 8.67
CA TYR A 17 12.04 -0.50 7.96
C TYR A 17 10.85 -0.39 8.93
N VAL A 18 9.96 0.58 8.67
CA VAL A 18 8.74 0.79 9.45
C VAL A 18 7.56 0.27 8.63
N ALA A 19 7.11 -0.95 8.94
CA ALA A 19 6.00 -1.62 8.26
C ALA A 19 4.70 -1.42 9.04
N PHE A 20 4.01 -0.33 8.77
CA PHE A 20 2.73 -0.07 9.42
C PHE A 20 1.69 -1.13 9.07
N HIS A 21 0.83 -1.45 10.04
CA HIS A 21 -0.31 -2.36 9.82
C HIS A 21 -1.54 -1.61 9.30
N ASP A 22 -1.75 -0.39 9.76
CA ASP A 22 -2.76 0.51 9.18
C ASP A 22 -2.42 0.74 7.68
N PRO A 23 -3.42 0.86 6.79
CA PRO A 23 -4.87 0.84 7.02
C PRO A 23 -5.50 -0.54 6.72
N HIS A 24 -4.92 -1.63 7.23
CA HIS A 24 -5.52 -2.96 7.08
C HIS A 24 -6.91 -3.03 7.74
N ARG A 25 -7.79 -3.88 7.19
CA ARG A 25 -9.09 -4.15 7.81
C ARG A 25 -8.92 -4.84 9.15
N CYS A 26 -9.87 -4.59 10.03
CA CYS A 26 -9.83 -5.01 11.42
C CYS A 26 -11.10 -5.79 11.82
N GLY A 27 -12.16 -5.71 11.02
CA GLY A 27 -13.46 -6.34 11.29
C GLY A 27 -13.40 -7.86 11.50
N HIS A 28 -12.43 -8.56 10.90
CA HIS A 28 -12.27 -10.01 11.11
C HIS A 28 -11.58 -10.35 12.44
N THR A 29 -10.61 -9.54 12.85
CA THR A 29 -9.68 -9.88 13.95
C THR A 29 -10.01 -9.16 15.25
N ASN A 30 -10.39 -7.88 15.19
CA ASN A 30 -10.67 -7.03 16.34
C ASN A 30 -11.88 -6.10 16.04
N PRO A 31 -13.09 -6.68 15.85
CA PRO A 31 -14.28 -5.94 15.42
C PRO A 31 -14.68 -4.79 16.36
N GLU A 32 -14.29 -4.84 17.63
CA GLU A 32 -14.55 -3.80 18.63
C GLU A 32 -13.94 -2.44 18.24
N TYR A 33 -12.84 -2.44 17.48
CA TYR A 33 -12.16 -1.23 17.05
C TYR A 33 -12.68 -0.66 15.72
N GLY A 34 -13.73 -1.27 15.16
CA GLY A 34 -14.30 -0.89 13.87
C GLY A 34 -13.70 -1.62 12.67
N GLU A 35 -14.23 -1.37 11.49
CA GLU A 35 -13.87 -2.12 10.26
C GLU A 35 -12.41 -1.94 9.85
N PHE A 36 -11.79 -0.83 10.22
CA PHE A 36 -10.40 -0.48 9.91
C PHE A 36 -9.60 -0.12 11.18
N CYS A 37 -10.00 -0.63 12.35
CA CYS A 37 -9.40 -0.26 13.64
C CYS A 37 -9.44 1.27 13.88
N GLU A 38 -10.39 1.98 13.26
CA GLU A 38 -10.45 3.43 13.29
C GLU A 38 -10.81 3.98 14.68
N LYS A 39 -11.29 3.14 15.59
CA LYS A 39 -11.59 3.53 16.98
C LYS A 39 -10.42 3.26 17.93
N PHE A 40 -9.48 2.38 17.57
CA PHE A 40 -8.36 2.05 18.45
C PHE A 40 -7.54 3.30 18.79
N GLY A 41 -7.41 3.61 20.08
CA GLY A 41 -6.66 4.75 20.56
C GLY A 41 -7.33 6.12 20.42
N ASN A 42 -8.63 6.18 20.10
CA ASN A 42 -9.35 7.43 19.84
C ASN A 42 -9.78 8.20 21.11
N GLY A 43 -9.57 7.64 22.31
CA GLY A 43 -9.94 8.23 23.59
C GLY A 43 -11.35 7.90 24.09
N GLU A 44 -12.16 7.16 23.33
CA GLU A 44 -13.46 6.69 23.81
C GLU A 44 -13.32 5.59 24.89
N PRO A 45 -14.32 5.42 25.78
CA PRO A 45 -14.29 4.39 26.81
C PRO A 45 -14.03 3.00 26.22
N GLY A 46 -12.98 2.33 26.69
CA GLY A 46 -12.59 0.98 26.25
C GLY A 46 -11.68 0.93 25.02
N MET A 47 -11.37 2.08 24.38
CA MET A 47 -10.57 2.12 23.17
C MET A 47 -9.10 2.52 23.38
N GLY A 48 -8.76 2.99 24.59
CA GLY A 48 -7.43 3.54 24.90
C GLY A 48 -7.19 4.91 24.25
N ILE A 49 -6.00 5.48 24.46
CA ILE A 49 -5.60 6.77 23.89
C ILE A 49 -4.20 6.69 23.29
N ILE A 50 -4.07 7.10 22.03
CA ILE A 50 -2.76 7.36 21.40
C ILE A 50 -2.52 8.87 21.50
N PRO A 51 -1.62 9.35 22.38
CA PRO A 51 -1.51 10.77 22.71
C PRO A 51 -1.08 11.65 21.53
N ASP A 52 -0.35 11.09 20.58
CA ASP A 52 0.17 11.80 19.39
C ASP A 52 -0.82 11.77 18.21
N TRP A 53 -1.92 11.03 18.32
CA TRP A 53 -2.92 10.90 17.25
C TRP A 53 -4.14 11.75 17.53
N HIS A 54 -4.54 12.55 16.55
CA HIS A 54 -5.73 13.38 16.59
C HIS A 54 -6.71 12.89 15.52
N PRO A 55 -7.76 12.12 15.89
CA PRO A 55 -8.65 11.49 14.91
C PRO A 55 -9.36 12.51 14.02
N ILE A 56 -9.32 12.29 12.71
CA ILE A 56 -10.09 13.04 11.73
C ILE A 56 -11.21 12.13 11.25
N TYR A 57 -12.46 12.52 11.54
CA TYR A 57 -13.63 11.75 11.15
C TYR A 57 -14.20 12.26 9.83
N TYR A 58 -14.47 11.32 8.92
CA TYR A 58 -15.05 11.60 7.61
C TYR A 58 -16.54 11.25 7.60
N GLN A 59 -17.36 12.11 7.01
CA GLN A 59 -18.78 11.79 6.80
C GLN A 59 -18.94 11.01 5.49
N ALA A 60 -19.71 9.93 5.51
CA ALA A 60 -19.98 9.09 4.34
C ALA A 60 -20.46 9.87 3.10
N ALA A 61 -21.23 10.94 3.30
CA ALA A 61 -21.71 11.81 2.22
C ALA A 61 -20.60 12.64 1.54
N GLN A 62 -19.47 12.86 2.22
CA GLN A 62 -18.36 13.67 1.74
C GLN A 62 -17.24 12.83 1.08
N VAL A 63 -17.33 11.50 1.20
CA VAL A 63 -16.31 10.59 0.69
C VAL A 63 -16.44 10.43 -0.84
N GLN A 64 -15.29 10.52 -1.53
CA GLN A 64 -15.18 10.18 -2.94
C GLN A 64 -14.94 8.69 -3.10
N LEU A 65 -15.91 7.99 -3.65
CA LEU A 65 -15.77 6.56 -3.94
C LEU A 65 -14.90 6.36 -5.19
N PRO A 66 -13.90 5.47 -5.14
CA PRO A 66 -13.24 5.00 -6.35
C PRO A 66 -14.25 4.39 -7.32
N TYR A 67 -14.01 4.53 -8.63
CA TYR A 67 -14.95 4.10 -9.68
C TYR A 67 -15.34 2.60 -9.63
N PHE A 68 -14.54 1.77 -8.94
CA PHE A 68 -14.76 0.33 -8.80
C PHE A 68 -15.49 -0.07 -7.50
N VAL A 69 -15.82 0.89 -6.63
CA VAL A 69 -16.60 0.68 -5.41
C VAL A 69 -18.06 1.03 -5.68
N GLN A 70 -19.00 0.20 -5.21
CA GLN A 70 -20.43 0.47 -5.36
C GLN A 70 -20.85 1.71 -4.57
N ASP A 71 -21.68 2.57 -5.17
CA ASP A 71 -22.25 3.72 -4.48
C ASP A 71 -23.43 3.31 -3.59
N THR A 72 -23.11 2.77 -2.42
CA THR A 72 -24.08 2.44 -1.36
C THR A 72 -23.68 3.10 -0.05
N ILE A 73 -24.63 3.30 0.86
CA ILE A 73 -24.33 3.87 2.18
C ILE A 73 -23.34 3.00 2.97
N ALA A 74 -23.42 1.67 2.83
CA ALA A 74 -22.49 0.74 3.45
C ALA A 74 -21.06 0.93 2.93
N ALA A 75 -20.89 1.03 1.60
CA ALA A 75 -19.59 1.26 1.00
C ALA A 75 -19.02 2.65 1.34
N ARG A 76 -19.87 3.67 1.40
CA ARG A 76 -19.46 5.02 1.83
C ARG A 76 -19.01 5.06 3.29
N ASN A 77 -19.70 4.33 4.17
CA ASN A 77 -19.29 4.19 5.57
C ASN A 77 -17.95 3.44 5.69
N ASP A 78 -17.77 2.36 4.93
CA ASP A 78 -16.50 1.62 4.87
C ASP A 78 -15.34 2.52 4.43
N VAL A 79 -15.52 3.31 3.36
CA VAL A 79 -14.46 4.20 2.89
C VAL A 79 -14.24 5.38 3.84
N ALA A 80 -15.27 5.87 4.54
CA ALA A 80 -15.10 6.88 5.59
C ALA A 80 -14.27 6.35 6.78
N ALA A 81 -14.52 5.11 7.21
CA ALA A 81 -13.71 4.43 8.22
C ALA A 81 -12.27 4.25 7.72
N GLN A 82 -12.10 3.79 6.48
CA GLN A 82 -10.78 3.68 5.85
C GLN A 82 -10.06 5.03 5.82
N TYR A 83 -10.73 6.13 5.47
CA TYR A 83 -10.14 7.47 5.42
C TYR A 83 -9.71 7.96 6.80
N THR A 84 -10.44 7.58 7.85
CA THR A 84 -10.07 7.89 9.25
C THR A 84 -8.78 7.16 9.62
N THR A 85 -8.66 5.87 9.29
CA THR A 85 -7.42 5.09 9.50
C THR A 85 -6.29 5.52 8.55
N VAL A 86 -6.59 5.96 7.34
CA VAL A 86 -5.62 6.52 6.39
C VAL A 86 -5.17 7.91 6.79
N SER A 87 -5.99 8.68 7.50
CA SER A 87 -5.49 9.93 8.08
C SER A 87 -4.45 9.66 9.16
N ARG A 88 -4.35 8.40 9.61
CA ARG A 88 -3.21 7.87 10.34
C ARG A 88 -2.02 7.57 9.40
N LEU A 89 -2.23 7.17 8.13
CA LEU A 89 -1.23 6.83 7.07
C LEU A 89 -1.73 6.91 5.59
N ASP A 90 -0.95 7.50 4.67
CA ASP A 90 -1.32 7.77 3.25
C ASP A 90 -1.26 6.55 2.26
N GLN A 91 -2.10 6.52 1.20
CA GLN A 91 -2.76 5.33 0.54
C GLN A 91 -2.19 4.66 -0.76
N GLY A 92 -2.56 3.38 -1.01
CA GLY A 92 -1.99 2.41 -2.00
C GLY A 92 -2.74 1.91 -3.27
N MET A 93 -2.26 0.76 -3.79
CA MET A 93 -2.42 0.06 -5.09
C MET A 93 -1.82 0.77 -6.33
N ALA A 94 -2.01 2.08 -6.44
CA ALA A 94 -0.90 2.93 -6.84
C ALA A 94 -0.19 3.21 -5.52
N GLU A 95 0.85 2.45 -5.21
CA GLU A 95 1.54 2.64 -3.95
C GLU A 95 2.07 4.08 -3.92
N PRO A 96 1.75 4.86 -2.87
CA PRO A 96 2.25 6.20 -2.76
C PRO A 96 3.74 6.02 -2.48
N MET A 97 4.57 6.43 -3.43
CA MET A 97 6.00 6.27 -3.30
C MET A 97 6.62 7.65 -3.27
N PHE A 98 7.13 8.01 -2.09
CA PHE A 98 7.94 9.20 -1.89
C PHE A 98 9.37 8.76 -1.65
N ILE A 99 10.30 9.34 -2.43
CA ILE A 99 11.73 9.14 -2.22
C ILE A 99 12.32 10.52 -1.92
N SER A 100 12.87 10.66 -0.73
CA SER A 100 13.54 11.90 -0.30
C SER A 100 15.01 11.60 -0.09
N SER A 101 15.87 12.26 -0.86
CA SER A 101 17.32 12.19 -0.69
C SER A 101 17.83 13.52 -0.13
N PRO A 102 18.75 13.49 0.86
CA PRO A 102 19.46 14.69 1.29
C PRO A 102 20.47 15.17 0.24
N GLU A 103 20.99 14.27 -0.59
CA GLU A 103 22.06 14.54 -1.57
C GLU A 103 21.51 14.96 -2.95
N HIS A 104 20.41 14.33 -3.39
CA HIS A 104 19.77 14.63 -4.67
C HIS A 104 18.55 15.51 -4.44
N VAL A 105 18.67 16.80 -4.77
CA VAL A 105 17.67 17.83 -4.45
C VAL A 105 17.03 18.48 -5.68
N GLU A 106 17.53 18.15 -6.86
CA GLU A 106 17.20 18.75 -8.16
C GLU A 106 15.70 18.63 -8.48
N ARG A 107 15.09 17.51 -8.07
CA ARG A 107 13.67 17.23 -8.29
C ARG A 107 12.83 17.13 -7.02
N ARG A 108 13.24 17.82 -5.94
CA ARG A 108 12.40 17.94 -4.74
C ARG A 108 11.04 18.53 -5.08
N ASN A 109 9.99 17.98 -4.45
CA ASN A 109 8.59 18.39 -4.65
C ASN A 109 8.10 18.29 -6.10
N GLN A 110 8.74 17.46 -6.93
CA GLN A 110 8.28 17.16 -8.29
C GLN A 110 7.67 15.76 -8.36
N VAL A 111 6.88 15.54 -9.41
CA VAL A 111 6.31 14.23 -9.73
C VAL A 111 7.08 13.58 -10.86
N THR A 112 7.21 12.25 -10.80
CA THR A 112 7.70 11.44 -11.93
C THR A 112 6.54 10.65 -12.51
N TYR A 113 6.54 10.49 -13.84
CA TYR A 113 5.58 9.63 -14.53
C TYR A 113 6.24 8.35 -15.01
N SER A 114 7.44 8.05 -14.50
CA SER A 114 8.18 6.85 -14.83
C SER A 114 7.56 5.62 -14.18
N MET A 115 7.45 4.53 -14.92
CA MET A 115 6.85 3.29 -14.39
C MET A 115 7.83 2.59 -13.43
N THR A 116 7.48 2.53 -12.14
CA THR A 116 8.31 1.91 -11.08
C THR A 116 7.61 0.72 -10.42
N SER A 117 8.38 -0.12 -9.75
CA SER A 117 7.89 -1.29 -9.00
C SER A 117 8.56 -1.35 -7.63
N LEU A 118 7.91 -1.97 -6.64
CA LEU A 118 8.55 -2.29 -5.36
C LEU A 118 9.81 -3.16 -5.51
N LEU A 119 9.95 -3.89 -6.63
CA LEU A 119 11.18 -4.61 -6.98
C LEU A 119 12.38 -3.66 -7.18
N ASP A 120 12.14 -2.36 -7.38
CA ASP A 120 13.17 -1.33 -7.53
C ASP A 120 13.73 -0.85 -6.18
N LEU A 121 13.08 -1.15 -5.05
CA LEU A 121 13.52 -0.69 -3.73
C LEU A 121 14.86 -1.31 -3.32
N VAL A 122 15.01 -2.63 -3.46
CA VAL A 122 16.26 -3.32 -3.12
C VAL A 122 17.44 -2.77 -3.92
N PRO A 123 17.42 -2.71 -5.26
CA PRO A 123 18.54 -2.13 -6.00
C PRO A 123 18.75 -0.64 -5.70
N THR A 124 17.71 0.13 -5.37
CA THR A 124 17.85 1.54 -4.95
C THR A 124 18.58 1.67 -3.62
N VAL A 125 18.25 0.85 -2.62
CA VAL A 125 18.90 0.85 -1.30
C VAL A 125 20.35 0.36 -1.41
N LEU A 126 20.60 -0.68 -2.20
CA LEU A 126 21.96 -1.16 -2.46
C LEU A 126 22.82 -0.08 -3.14
N ASP A 127 22.28 0.60 -4.14
CA ASP A 127 22.94 1.71 -4.84
C ASP A 127 23.23 2.88 -3.87
N TRP A 128 22.27 3.24 -3.01
CA TRP A 128 22.44 4.28 -1.99
C TRP A 128 23.59 3.99 -1.01
N PHE A 129 23.74 2.73 -0.59
CA PHE A 129 24.84 2.31 0.30
C PHE A 129 26.12 1.91 -0.45
N ASN A 130 26.15 2.05 -1.78
CA ASN A 130 27.26 1.63 -2.64
C ASN A 130 27.65 0.14 -2.44
N ILE A 131 26.65 -0.72 -2.33
CA ILE A 131 26.81 -2.18 -2.16
C ILE A 131 26.55 -2.86 -3.49
N SER A 132 27.52 -3.62 -4.00
CA SER A 132 27.34 -4.45 -5.19
C SER A 132 26.44 -5.65 -4.89
N SER A 133 25.40 -5.88 -5.70
CA SER A 133 24.62 -7.12 -5.66
C SER A 133 25.52 -8.32 -5.97
N SER A 134 25.43 -9.40 -5.20
CA SER A 134 26.18 -10.63 -5.52
C SER A 134 25.72 -11.22 -6.85
N GLU A 135 26.64 -11.77 -7.64
CA GLU A 135 26.35 -12.36 -8.97
C GLU A 135 25.31 -13.50 -8.94
N THR A 136 25.00 -14.04 -7.76
CA THR A 136 24.09 -15.17 -7.56
C THR A 136 22.60 -14.83 -7.68
N SER A 137 22.21 -13.54 -7.66
CA SER A 137 20.80 -13.14 -7.80
C SER A 137 20.62 -12.00 -8.80
N LEU A 138 20.13 -12.34 -9.99
CA LEU A 138 19.76 -11.36 -11.01
C LEU A 138 18.51 -10.59 -10.56
N LEU A 139 18.71 -9.37 -10.08
CA LEU A 139 17.62 -8.44 -9.78
C LEU A 139 17.06 -7.87 -11.10
N THR A 140 15.73 -7.92 -11.25
CA THR A 140 15.02 -7.34 -12.42
C THR A 140 14.67 -5.87 -12.23
N GLY A 141 14.63 -5.41 -10.97
CA GLY A 141 14.47 -4.00 -10.63
C GLY A 141 15.69 -3.16 -11.01
N LYS A 142 15.53 -1.83 -10.99
CA LYS A 142 16.60 -0.87 -11.21
C LYS A 142 16.57 0.19 -10.12
N SER A 143 17.73 0.75 -9.80
CA SER A 143 17.81 1.88 -8.87
C SER A 143 16.97 3.07 -9.37
N LEU A 144 16.26 3.69 -8.43
CA LEU A 144 15.43 4.88 -8.66
C LEU A 144 16.19 6.19 -8.39
N LEU A 145 17.43 6.14 -7.88
CA LEU A 145 18.24 7.34 -7.60
C LEU A 145 18.39 8.27 -8.81
N PRO A 146 18.62 7.78 -10.06
CA PRO A 146 18.70 8.66 -11.22
C PRO A 146 17.44 9.50 -11.47
N LEU A 147 16.27 9.01 -11.05
CA LEU A 147 15.01 9.74 -11.19
C LEU A 147 14.94 10.98 -10.26
N LEU A 148 15.76 11.03 -9.21
CA LEU A 148 15.85 12.20 -8.32
C LEU A 148 16.59 13.38 -8.97
N ILE A 149 17.42 13.10 -9.98
CA ILE A 149 18.24 14.08 -10.68
C ILE A 149 17.51 14.60 -11.94
N SER A 150 17.00 13.68 -12.77
CA SER A 150 16.36 14.04 -14.05
C SER A 150 15.25 13.06 -14.43
N GLU A 151 14.22 13.54 -15.14
CA GLU A 151 13.21 12.67 -15.75
C GLU A 151 13.75 12.10 -17.07
N PRO A 152 13.61 10.79 -17.33
CA PRO A 152 14.04 10.21 -18.59
C PRO A 152 13.22 10.78 -19.77
N ALA A 153 13.90 11.15 -20.86
CA ALA A 153 13.27 11.74 -22.05
C ALA A 153 12.27 10.79 -22.74
N MET A 154 12.50 9.48 -22.65
CA MET A 154 11.55 8.45 -23.10
C MET A 154 11.55 7.32 -22.08
N ASP A 155 10.37 6.95 -21.62
CA ASP A 155 10.18 5.81 -20.72
C ASP A 155 9.31 4.74 -21.40
N THR A 156 9.97 3.69 -21.85
CA THR A 156 9.37 2.49 -22.45
C THR A 156 9.28 1.33 -21.46
N ARG A 157 9.50 1.59 -20.17
CA ARG A 157 9.55 0.56 -19.14
C ARG A 157 8.18 -0.09 -18.95
N ALA A 158 8.23 -1.39 -18.71
CA ALA A 158 7.10 -2.17 -18.26
C ALA A 158 7.34 -2.62 -16.82
N VAL A 159 6.28 -2.65 -16.02
CA VAL A 159 6.27 -3.22 -14.68
C VAL A 159 5.50 -4.53 -14.70
N PHE A 160 5.93 -5.47 -13.88
CA PHE A 160 5.41 -6.83 -13.85
C PHE A 160 4.82 -7.13 -12.48
N ALA A 161 3.78 -7.97 -12.46
CA ALA A 161 3.22 -8.50 -11.22
C ALA A 161 2.93 -9.99 -11.38
N SER A 162 3.12 -10.73 -10.30
CA SER A 162 2.85 -12.17 -10.22
C SER A 162 2.13 -12.48 -8.92
N HIS A 163 0.98 -13.12 -9.02
CA HIS A 163 0.19 -13.59 -7.90
C HIS A 163 -0.13 -15.07 -8.09
N ASN A 164 -0.11 -15.88 -7.02
CA ASN A 164 -0.42 -17.30 -7.10
C ASN A 164 -1.56 -17.67 -6.15
N HIS A 165 -1.34 -17.44 -4.86
CA HIS A 165 -2.30 -17.66 -3.80
C HIS A 165 -2.45 -16.37 -2.99
N HIS A 166 -3.64 -16.19 -2.40
CA HIS A 166 -3.84 -15.25 -1.31
C HIS A 166 -3.92 -16.02 0.02
N GLU A 167 -5.02 -16.74 0.26
CA GLU A 167 -5.07 -17.83 1.26
C GLU A 167 -4.67 -19.17 0.62
N VAL A 168 -4.36 -20.17 1.45
CA VAL A 168 -4.02 -21.53 0.99
C VAL A 168 -5.13 -22.18 0.15
N THR A 169 -6.39 -21.82 0.40
CA THR A 169 -7.57 -22.29 -0.33
C THR A 169 -7.81 -21.53 -1.65
N MET A 170 -7.15 -20.40 -1.86
CA MET A 170 -7.43 -19.45 -2.95
C MET A 170 -6.42 -19.58 -4.10
N TYR A 171 -6.43 -20.71 -4.79
CA TYR A 171 -5.56 -20.93 -5.96
C TYR A 171 -6.12 -20.26 -7.23
N TYR A 172 -5.78 -18.98 -7.42
CA TYR A 172 -6.13 -18.20 -8.61
C TYR A 172 -4.90 -17.45 -9.19
N PRO A 173 -3.96 -18.16 -9.83
CA PRO A 173 -2.73 -17.57 -10.32
C PRO A 173 -2.97 -16.55 -11.44
N MET A 174 -2.33 -15.39 -11.30
CA MET A 174 -2.39 -14.27 -12.24
C MET A 174 -0.97 -13.80 -12.59
N ARG A 175 -0.76 -13.43 -13.86
CA ARG A 175 0.45 -12.75 -14.34
C ARG A 175 0.04 -11.46 -15.00
N ALA A 176 0.71 -10.36 -14.69
CA ALA A 176 0.40 -9.08 -15.30
C ALA A 176 1.65 -8.35 -15.77
N VAL A 177 1.48 -7.61 -16.86
CA VAL A 177 2.45 -6.62 -17.35
C VAL A 177 1.73 -5.32 -17.61
N ARG A 178 2.32 -4.21 -17.18
CA ARG A 178 1.79 -2.86 -17.36
C ARG A 178 2.86 -1.95 -17.93
N THR A 179 2.52 -1.26 -19.00
CA THR A 179 3.24 -0.09 -19.53
C THR A 179 2.47 1.18 -19.15
N LYS A 180 2.97 2.35 -19.53
CA LYS A 180 2.25 3.62 -19.31
C LYS A 180 0.83 3.63 -19.87
N ARG A 181 0.60 2.97 -21.01
CA ARG A 181 -0.67 3.00 -21.75
C ARG A 181 -1.48 1.72 -21.64
N TYR A 182 -0.82 0.58 -21.55
CA TYR A 182 -1.48 -0.72 -21.66
C TYR A 182 -1.22 -1.58 -20.43
N LYS A 183 -2.24 -2.32 -20.02
CA LYS A 183 -2.16 -3.34 -18.96
C LYS A 183 -2.69 -4.65 -19.55
N LEU A 184 -1.91 -5.72 -19.41
CA LEU A 184 -2.31 -7.08 -19.72
C LEU A 184 -2.33 -7.88 -18.43
N ILE A 185 -3.41 -8.62 -18.20
CA ILE A 185 -3.55 -9.57 -17.09
C ILE A 185 -3.90 -10.92 -17.71
N HIS A 186 -3.14 -11.95 -17.37
CA HIS A 186 -3.37 -13.33 -17.74
C HIS A 186 -3.81 -14.11 -16.49
N ASN A 187 -5.08 -14.50 -16.48
CA ASN A 187 -5.67 -15.35 -15.45
C ASN A 187 -5.47 -16.82 -15.84
N LEU A 188 -4.56 -17.51 -15.16
CA LEU A 188 -4.20 -18.90 -15.53
C LEU A 188 -5.35 -19.87 -15.22
N ASN A 189 -6.12 -19.59 -14.17
CA ASN A 189 -7.27 -20.41 -13.73
C ASN A 189 -8.62 -19.77 -14.11
N TYR A 190 -8.72 -19.14 -15.29
CA TYR A 190 -9.89 -18.34 -15.69
C TYR A 190 -11.22 -19.10 -15.77
N LYS A 191 -11.20 -20.43 -15.85
CA LYS A 191 -12.41 -21.27 -15.90
C LYS A 191 -13.07 -21.46 -14.52
N MET A 192 -12.34 -21.19 -13.45
CA MET A 192 -12.86 -21.25 -12.08
C MET A 192 -13.36 -19.85 -11.64
N PRO A 193 -14.32 -19.78 -10.70
CA PRO A 193 -14.71 -18.51 -10.12
C PRO A 193 -13.51 -17.86 -9.39
N PHE A 194 -13.45 -16.54 -9.43
CA PHE A 194 -12.47 -15.79 -8.64
C PHE A 194 -12.77 -15.98 -7.15
N PRO A 195 -11.81 -16.45 -6.34
CA PRO A 195 -12.03 -16.69 -4.92
C PRO A 195 -12.12 -15.37 -4.16
N ILE A 196 -12.87 -15.38 -3.06
CA ILE A 196 -13.02 -14.24 -2.14
C ILE A 196 -12.43 -14.64 -0.80
N ASP A 197 -11.54 -13.82 -0.25
CA ASP A 197 -10.91 -14.03 1.06
C ASP A 197 -11.88 -13.78 2.20
N GLN A 198 -11.60 -14.40 3.35
CA GLN A 198 -12.51 -14.40 4.50
C GLN A 198 -12.68 -13.00 5.11
N ASP A 199 -11.58 -12.24 5.17
CA ASP A 199 -11.55 -10.88 5.70
C ASP A 199 -12.40 -9.93 4.84
N PHE A 200 -12.29 -10.02 3.52
CA PHE A 200 -13.09 -9.20 2.61
C PHE A 200 -14.54 -9.66 2.52
N TYR A 201 -14.82 -10.97 2.60
CA TYR A 201 -16.17 -11.52 2.53
C TYR A 201 -17.09 -10.91 3.59
N ILE A 202 -16.61 -10.74 4.82
CA ILE A 202 -17.42 -10.19 5.92
C ILE A 202 -17.56 -8.66 5.86
N SER A 203 -16.82 -7.97 4.98
CA SER A 203 -16.87 -6.51 4.91
C SER A 203 -18.28 -6.00 4.58
N PRO A 204 -18.74 -4.90 5.20
CA PRO A 204 -20.04 -4.31 4.91
C PRO A 204 -20.22 -3.98 3.43
N SER A 205 -19.16 -3.54 2.76
CA SER A 205 -19.17 -3.28 1.31
C SER A 205 -19.50 -4.53 0.49
N PHE A 206 -18.87 -5.66 0.80
CA PHE A 206 -19.11 -6.90 0.06
C PHE A 206 -20.51 -7.47 0.35
N GLN A 207 -20.94 -7.43 1.61
CA GLN A 207 -22.28 -7.87 2.02
C GLN A 207 -23.39 -7.02 1.39
N ALA A 208 -23.20 -5.70 1.27
CA ALA A 208 -24.17 -4.84 0.59
C ALA A 208 -24.33 -5.17 -0.90
N ARG A 209 -23.24 -5.58 -1.57
CA ARG A 209 -23.29 -5.99 -2.99
C ARG A 209 -24.12 -7.26 -3.19
N THR A 210 -23.97 -8.26 -2.33
CA THR A 210 -24.69 -9.52 -2.46
C THR A 210 -26.20 -9.34 -2.25
N GLN A 211 -26.60 -8.39 -1.40
CA GLN A 211 -28.02 -8.05 -1.15
C GLN A 211 -28.68 -7.31 -2.33
N LEU A 212 -27.92 -6.57 -3.15
CA LEU A 212 -28.44 -5.89 -4.34
C LEU A 212 -28.64 -6.82 -5.55
N SER A 213 -28.22 -8.07 -5.45
CA SER A 213 -28.26 -9.04 -6.55
C SER A 213 -29.51 -9.92 -6.53
N TYR A 214 -30.48 -9.61 -5.66
CA TYR A 214 -31.78 -10.27 -5.50
C TYR A 214 -32.93 -9.28 -5.60
#